data_AF-A0A292S1B0-F1
#
_entry.id   AF-A0A292S1B0-F1
#
_cell.length_a   1.000
_cell.length_b   1.000
_cell.length_c   1.000
_cell.angle_alpha   90.00
_cell.angle_beta   90.00
_cell.angle_gamma   90.00
#
_symmetry.space_group_name_H-M   'P 1'
#
loop_
_entity.id
_entity.type
_entity.pdbx_description
1 polymer ?
#
loop_
_entity_poly.entity_id
_entity_poly.type
_entity_poly.pdbx_seq_one_letter_code
_entity_poly.pdbx_strand_id
1 'polypeptide(L)'
;MLSKIIHCPQIRCNCIFGQITLSQIFFKCLFCLHKKTPPLYYFCENIALILYRRCIHFSYYEKIGEEVFCIDEEIPYNIPDTWTWMRLENCCVKEIRRGKSPKYTENSNVLVFAQKCNTKHNSIDVSLAQYLDETALKRSPDDEYMQDGDTVINSTGTGTLGRVGIYRNTDNTKGLSIVPDSHVTVIRSFSCINSHYLYAFMKAHQSVLEKKGEGSTNQKELKPLTLKEMLIAIPPLSEQKRIDKSINIALSHFAVIEESLN
;
A
#
# COMPACT_ATOMS: atom_id res chain seq x y z
N MET A 1 -9.41 17.77 33.59
CA MET A 1 -8.17 17.79 34.41
C MET A 1 -7.00 17.65 33.44
N LEU A 2 -6.71 18.67 32.61
CA LEU A 2 -5.86 19.85 32.86
C LEU A 2 -4.35 19.55 33.01
N SER A 3 -3.55 20.31 32.24
CA SER A 3 -2.08 20.42 32.23
C SER A 3 -1.32 19.29 31.50
N LYS A 4 -0.21 19.53 30.77
CA LYS A 4 0.58 20.78 30.60
C LYS A 4 0.91 21.05 29.13
N ILE A 5 0.74 22.32 28.71
CA ILE A 5 1.42 22.87 27.52
C ILE A 5 2.87 23.14 27.91
N ILE A 6 3.83 22.57 27.18
CA ILE A 6 5.25 22.92 27.35
C ILE A 6 5.56 24.12 26.46
N HIS A 7 5.98 25.23 27.08
CA HIS A 7 6.49 26.39 26.36
C HIS A 7 7.85 26.07 25.72
N CYS A 8 7.95 26.24 24.40
CA CYS A 8 9.23 26.53 23.76
C CYS A 8 9.45 28.06 23.77
N PRO A 9 10.64 28.59 24.10
CA PRO A 9 10.83 30.03 24.29
C PRO A 9 10.78 30.81 22.96
N GLN A 10 10.24 32.04 23.03
CA GLN A 10 10.37 33.09 22.01
C GLN A 10 9.87 32.77 20.58
N ILE A 11 8.57 32.92 20.38
CA ILE A 11 8.00 33.89 19.42
C ILE A 11 6.63 34.33 19.98
N ARG A 12 6.44 35.64 20.21
CA ARG A 12 5.12 36.18 20.59
C ARG A 12 4.30 36.44 19.32
N CYS A 13 3.16 35.78 19.17
CA CYS A 13 2.08 36.22 18.29
C CYS A 13 0.74 36.08 19.01
N ASN A 14 0.12 37.21 19.31
CA ASN A 14 -1.23 37.27 19.88
C ASN A 14 -2.26 37.06 18.75
N CYS A 15 -3.06 35.99 18.82
CA CYS A 15 -4.33 35.88 18.12
C CYS A 15 -5.35 35.14 18.99
N ILE A 16 -6.60 35.59 18.92
CA ILE A 16 -7.68 35.22 19.85
C ILE A 16 -8.36 33.93 19.38
N PHE A 17 -8.53 32.96 20.29
CA PHE A 17 -9.27 31.73 20.02
C PHE A 17 -10.77 31.91 20.26
N GLY A 18 -11.57 31.77 19.20
CA GLY A 18 -13.01 31.51 19.29
C GLY A 18 -13.30 30.01 19.11
N GLN A 19 -14.31 29.49 19.82
CA GLN A 19 -14.74 28.09 19.69
C GLN A 19 -15.30 27.81 18.29
N ILE A 20 -14.92 26.69 17.68
CA ILE A 20 -15.53 26.18 16.43
C ILE A 20 -15.91 24.71 16.66
N THR A 21 -17.12 24.34 16.27
CA THR A 21 -17.71 23.01 16.45
C THR A 21 -17.47 22.07 15.26
N LEU A 22 -17.72 20.78 15.49
CA LEU A 22 -17.29 19.60 14.73
C LEU A 22 -17.82 19.42 13.28
N SER A 23 -18.22 20.49 12.57
CA SER A 23 -18.83 20.40 11.23
C SER A 23 -18.19 21.26 10.13
N GLN A 24 -16.99 21.84 10.36
CA GLN A 24 -16.31 22.71 9.38
C GLN A 24 -14.78 22.50 9.31
N ILE A 25 -14.32 21.26 9.09
CA ILE A 25 -12.89 20.99 8.85
C ILE A 25 -12.64 20.78 7.35
N PHE A 26 -12.50 21.90 6.65
CA PHE A 26 -11.84 21.99 5.34
C PHE A 26 -10.97 23.26 5.35
N PHE A 27 -9.70 23.13 4.94
CA PHE A 27 -8.68 24.19 4.84
C PHE A 27 -8.25 24.92 6.14
N LYS A 28 -7.01 24.64 6.57
CA LYS A 28 -5.93 25.65 6.72
C LYS A 28 -4.62 25.07 7.28
N CYS A 29 -3.49 25.39 6.64
CA CYS A 29 -2.40 26.05 7.36
C CYS A 29 -1.42 26.80 6.42
N LEU A 30 -0.93 27.93 6.91
CA LEU A 30 -0.11 28.96 6.24
C LEU A 30 0.61 29.76 7.35
N PHE A 31 1.71 30.49 7.17
CA PHE A 31 2.45 30.92 5.97
C PHE A 31 3.90 31.24 6.42
N CYS A 32 4.95 30.94 5.64
CA CYS A 32 6.24 31.64 5.78
C CYS A 32 6.86 31.93 4.40
N LEU A 33 7.28 33.18 4.19
CA LEU A 33 7.58 33.76 2.87
C LEU A 33 9.02 33.43 2.42
N HIS A 34 9.27 32.98 1.18
CA HIS A 34 9.25 33.87 0.01
C HIS A 34 8.98 33.15 -1.33
N LYS A 35 8.04 33.71 -2.11
CA LYS A 35 7.82 33.59 -3.57
C LYS A 35 7.81 32.20 -4.26
N LYS A 36 6.64 31.88 -4.85
CA LYS A 36 6.37 30.96 -5.98
C LYS A 36 6.37 29.43 -5.72
N THR A 37 5.46 28.95 -4.85
CA THR A 37 4.31 28.06 -5.19
C THR A 37 3.65 27.59 -3.88
N PRO A 38 2.32 27.36 -3.83
CA PRO A 38 1.68 26.76 -2.66
C PRO A 38 1.80 25.21 -2.71
N PRO A 39 2.23 24.55 -1.63
CA PRO A 39 2.08 23.10 -1.51
C PRO A 39 0.59 22.76 -1.28
N LEU A 40 -0.02 22.04 -2.23
CA LEU A 40 -1.35 21.46 -2.04
C LEU A 40 -1.21 20.07 -1.42
N TYR A 41 -1.33 19.99 -0.09
CA TYR A 41 -1.47 18.72 0.63
C TYR A 41 -2.93 18.50 1.03
N TYR A 42 -3.56 17.48 0.45
CA TYR A 42 -4.87 17.00 0.86
C TYR A 42 -4.70 15.92 1.92
N PHE A 43 -5.08 16.21 3.16
CA PHE A 43 -5.08 15.23 4.25
C PHE A 43 -6.36 14.39 4.22
N CYS A 44 -6.20 13.08 4.31
CA CYS A 44 -7.22 12.20 4.86
C CYS A 44 -6.98 12.12 6.37
N GLU A 45 -7.99 12.35 7.20
CA GLU A 45 -7.85 12.77 8.62
C GLU A 45 -7.21 11.75 9.59
N ASN A 46 -6.72 10.60 9.12
CA ASN A 46 -6.14 9.53 9.96
C ASN A 46 -4.71 9.09 9.58
N ILE A 47 -4.03 9.76 8.63
CA ILE A 47 -2.65 9.40 8.25
C ILE A 47 -1.65 10.34 8.93
N ALA A 48 -1.07 9.87 10.03
CA ALA A 48 -0.03 10.58 10.77
C ALA A 48 1.37 10.30 10.19
N LEU A 49 1.70 10.91 9.05
CA LEU A 49 3.09 11.08 8.62
C LEU A 49 3.23 12.24 7.62
N ILE A 50 4.08 13.23 7.92
CA ILE A 50 4.36 14.36 7.03
C ILE A 50 5.83 14.35 6.64
N LEU A 51 6.13 13.87 5.44
CA LEU A 51 7.46 14.07 4.85
C LEU A 51 7.57 15.51 4.33
N TYR A 52 8.09 16.41 5.17
CA TYR A 52 8.30 17.81 4.81
C TYR A 52 9.72 18.06 4.28
N ARG A 53 9.82 18.69 3.11
CA ARG A 53 11.08 19.10 2.49
C ARG A 53 11.46 20.52 2.93
N ARG A 54 12.52 20.69 3.71
CA ARG A 54 12.97 22.02 4.18
C ARG A 54 13.71 22.77 3.07
N CYS A 55 13.38 24.04 2.83
CA CYS A 55 13.87 24.81 1.67
C CYS A 55 15.36 25.23 1.68
N ILE A 56 16.22 24.61 2.49
CA ILE A 56 17.66 24.98 2.60
C ILE A 56 18.58 23.77 2.33
N HIS A 57 18.12 22.55 2.66
CA HIS A 57 18.73 21.29 2.25
C HIS A 57 17.62 20.34 1.81
N PHE A 58 17.80 19.58 0.72
CA PHE A 58 16.77 18.73 0.13
C PHE A 58 16.47 17.45 0.94
N SER A 59 16.26 17.62 2.24
CA SER A 59 16.10 16.53 3.20
C SER A 59 14.64 16.16 3.44
N TYR A 60 14.43 14.88 3.72
CA TYR A 60 13.16 14.23 4.00
C TYR A 60 13.13 13.83 5.48
N TYR A 61 12.00 14.06 6.14
CA TYR A 61 11.85 13.82 7.57
C TYR A 61 10.58 13.03 7.88
N GLU A 62 10.72 11.95 8.64
CA GLU A 62 9.62 11.12 9.13
C GLU A 62 9.23 11.55 10.55
N LYS A 63 7.92 11.62 10.86
CA LYS A 63 7.44 12.03 12.20
C LYS A 63 6.64 10.90 12.85
N ILE A 64 7.18 10.30 13.91
CA ILE A 64 6.55 9.22 14.66
C ILE A 64 6.16 9.75 16.04
N GLY A 65 4.86 9.85 16.32
CA GLY A 65 4.35 10.44 17.56
C GLY A 65 4.70 11.93 17.67
N GLU A 66 5.59 12.26 18.61
CA GLU A 66 6.14 13.62 18.77
C GLU A 66 7.55 13.78 18.16
N GLU A 67 8.24 12.67 17.87
CA GLU A 67 9.64 12.64 17.41
C GLU A 67 9.76 12.79 15.89
N VAL A 68 10.87 13.37 15.43
CA VAL A 68 11.14 13.64 14.01
C VAL A 68 12.53 13.13 13.64
N PHE A 69 12.58 12.26 12.63
CA PHE A 69 13.77 11.57 12.14
C PHE A 69 14.13 12.07 10.75
N CYS A 70 15.42 12.22 10.43
CA CYS A 70 15.88 12.42 9.06
C CYS A 70 15.95 11.06 8.38
N ILE A 71 15.39 10.92 7.17
CA ILE A 71 15.35 9.65 6.43
C ILE A 71 16.08 9.73 5.08
N ASP A 72 16.94 10.73 4.89
CA ASP A 72 17.69 10.95 3.63
C ASP A 72 18.46 9.71 3.14
N GLU A 73 19.02 8.93 4.07
CA GLU A 73 19.76 7.70 3.77
C GLU A 73 18.86 6.55 3.27
N GLU A 74 17.55 6.62 3.52
CA GLU A 74 16.58 5.63 3.05
C GLU A 74 15.98 5.98 1.67
N ILE A 75 16.10 7.24 1.23
CA ILE A 75 15.47 7.71 -0.02
C ILE A 75 16.20 7.12 -1.24
N PRO A 76 15.55 6.27 -2.06
CA PRO A 76 16.25 5.55 -3.11
C PRO A 76 16.57 6.41 -4.34
N TYR A 77 15.81 7.48 -4.57
CA TYR A 77 16.00 8.43 -5.68
C TYR A 77 15.16 9.70 -5.49
N ASN A 78 15.52 10.75 -6.24
CA ASN A 78 14.75 11.99 -6.30
C ASN A 78 13.42 11.79 -7.06
N ILE A 79 12.34 12.30 -6.49
CA ILE A 79 11.00 12.34 -7.08
C ILE A 79 10.61 13.79 -7.44
N PRO A 80 9.63 14.02 -8.33
CA PRO A 80 9.14 15.37 -8.60
C PRO A 80 8.56 16.03 -7.34
N ASP A 81 8.71 17.35 -7.24
CA ASP A 81 8.22 18.17 -6.12
C ASP A 81 6.70 18.04 -5.84
N THR A 82 5.93 17.55 -6.81
CA THR A 82 4.49 17.28 -6.71
C THR A 82 4.15 15.89 -6.16
N TRP A 83 5.14 15.00 -6.01
CA TRP A 83 4.99 13.67 -5.44
C TRP A 83 5.43 13.69 -3.97
N THR A 84 5.13 12.64 -3.22
CA THR A 84 5.52 12.50 -1.81
C THR A 84 5.87 11.06 -1.51
N TRP A 85 6.97 10.81 -0.80
CA TRP A 85 7.30 9.47 -0.30
C TRP A 85 6.35 9.11 0.86
N MET A 86 6.02 7.82 1.02
CA MET A 86 5.17 7.33 2.10
C MET A 86 5.52 5.88 2.43
N ARG A 87 5.52 5.51 3.72
CA ARG A 87 5.58 4.08 4.13
C ARG A 87 4.33 3.35 3.62
N LEU A 88 4.49 2.15 3.08
CA LEU A 88 3.40 1.38 2.47
C LEU A 88 2.23 1.12 3.44
N GLU A 89 2.49 0.95 4.73
CA GLU A 89 1.41 0.78 5.72
C GLU A 89 0.46 1.99 5.78
N ASN A 90 0.99 3.21 5.63
CA ASN A 90 0.21 4.44 5.59
C ASN A 90 -0.61 4.60 4.30
N CYS A 91 -0.37 3.75 3.29
CA CYS A 91 -1.15 3.69 2.06
C CYS A 91 -2.41 2.80 2.18
N CYS A 92 -2.60 2.07 3.29
CA CYS A 92 -3.52 0.93 3.35
C CYS A 92 -4.72 1.11 4.31
N VAL A 93 -5.92 0.68 3.88
CA VAL A 93 -7.15 0.72 4.72
C VAL A 93 -7.18 -0.31 5.85
N LYS A 94 -6.31 -1.32 5.77
CA LYS A 94 -6.22 -2.45 6.69
C LYS A 94 -4.76 -2.79 6.95
N GLU A 95 -4.52 -3.53 8.03
CA GLU A 95 -3.19 -4.02 8.33
C GLU A 95 -2.62 -4.87 7.18
N ILE A 96 -1.38 -4.57 6.77
CA ILE A 96 -0.58 -5.43 5.91
C ILE A 96 -0.16 -6.66 6.73
N ARG A 97 -0.83 -7.78 6.48
CA ARG A 97 -0.56 -9.08 7.12
C ARG A 97 -0.76 -10.23 6.14
N ARG A 98 -0.15 -11.37 6.47
CA ARG A 98 -0.44 -12.66 5.80
C ARG A 98 -1.86 -13.10 6.12
N GLY A 99 -2.43 -13.95 5.26
CA GLY A 99 -3.64 -14.68 5.57
C GLY A 99 -3.44 -15.70 6.68
N LYS A 100 -4.43 -16.59 6.86
CA LYS A 100 -4.41 -17.61 7.92
C LYS A 100 -4.12 -18.98 7.33
N SER A 101 -3.54 -19.87 8.14
CA SER A 101 -3.39 -21.28 7.76
C SER A 101 -4.79 -21.90 7.59
N PRO A 102 -5.17 -22.32 6.38
CA PRO A 102 -6.51 -22.81 6.10
C PRO A 102 -6.69 -24.25 6.61
N LYS A 103 -7.94 -24.62 6.87
CA LYS A 103 -8.38 -26.01 6.86
C LYS A 103 -9.19 -26.21 5.58
N TYR A 104 -8.92 -27.24 4.81
CA TYR A 104 -9.57 -27.47 3.52
C TYR A 104 -10.77 -28.42 3.65
N THR A 105 -11.71 -28.30 2.72
CA THR A 105 -12.88 -29.18 2.55
C THR A 105 -13.10 -29.46 1.05
N GLU A 106 -13.99 -30.39 0.72
CA GLU A 106 -14.35 -30.71 -0.66
C GLU A 106 -15.35 -29.71 -1.27
N ASN A 107 -16.19 -29.06 -0.46
CA ASN A 107 -17.20 -28.08 -0.88
C ASN A 107 -17.42 -27.00 0.19
N SER A 108 -17.53 -25.73 -0.22
CA SER A 108 -17.70 -24.55 0.64
C SER A 108 -18.20 -23.35 -0.17
N ASN A 109 -18.73 -22.32 0.49
CA ASN A 109 -19.01 -21.03 -0.14
C ASN A 109 -17.78 -20.09 -0.15
N VAL A 110 -16.67 -20.53 0.45
CA VAL A 110 -15.43 -19.75 0.58
C VAL A 110 -14.25 -20.49 -0.07
N LEU A 111 -13.48 -19.77 -0.88
CA LEU A 111 -12.23 -20.22 -1.49
C LEU A 111 -11.00 -19.71 -0.73
N VAL A 112 -9.92 -20.48 -0.80
CA VAL A 112 -8.60 -20.12 -0.28
C VAL A 112 -7.68 -19.73 -1.42
N PHE A 113 -7.28 -18.46 -1.43
CA PHE A 113 -6.24 -17.95 -2.32
C PHE A 113 -4.86 -18.39 -1.82
N ALA A 114 -4.34 -19.45 -2.43
CA ALA A 114 -3.02 -19.98 -2.12
C ALA A 114 -1.93 -19.35 -2.99
N GLN A 115 -0.66 -19.41 -2.55
CA GLN A 115 0.50 -18.87 -3.30
C GLN A 115 0.58 -19.31 -4.79
N LYS A 116 0.00 -20.46 -5.15
CA LYS A 116 -0.05 -20.99 -6.52
C LYS A 116 -1.02 -20.23 -7.44
N CYS A 117 -2.05 -19.58 -6.88
CA CYS A 117 -3.01 -18.76 -7.61
C CYS A 117 -2.38 -17.49 -8.18
N ASN A 118 -1.29 -16.99 -7.58
CA ASN A 118 -0.47 -15.91 -8.12
C ASN A 118 0.61 -16.51 -9.02
N THR A 119 0.37 -16.60 -10.34
CA THR A 119 1.20 -17.40 -11.25
C THR A 119 2.47 -16.67 -11.73
N LYS A 120 3.43 -17.41 -12.27
CA LYS A 120 4.72 -16.86 -12.75
C LYS A 120 4.56 -15.81 -13.86
N HIS A 121 3.52 -15.92 -14.69
CA HIS A 121 3.30 -15.09 -15.88
C HIS A 121 2.36 -13.91 -15.63
N ASN A 122 2.38 -13.37 -14.40
CA ASN A 122 1.62 -12.20 -13.97
C ASN A 122 0.08 -12.35 -14.02
N SER A 123 -0.44 -13.55 -14.30
CA SER A 123 -1.86 -13.85 -14.19
C SER A 123 -2.23 -14.34 -12.80
N ILE A 124 -3.43 -13.98 -12.36
CA ILE A 124 -4.09 -14.62 -11.23
C ILE A 124 -4.94 -15.77 -11.77
N ASP A 125 -4.79 -16.96 -11.17
CA ASP A 125 -5.57 -18.14 -11.49
C ASP A 125 -6.31 -18.65 -10.23
N VAL A 126 -7.56 -18.23 -10.11
CA VAL A 126 -8.47 -18.64 -9.02
C VAL A 126 -8.94 -20.10 -9.20
N SER A 127 -8.78 -20.73 -10.38
CA SER A 127 -9.15 -22.14 -10.55
C SER A 127 -8.30 -23.07 -9.68
N LEU A 128 -7.09 -22.63 -9.32
CA LEU A 128 -6.19 -23.32 -8.40
C LEU A 128 -6.61 -23.22 -6.93
N ALA A 129 -7.54 -22.32 -6.58
CA ALA A 129 -8.03 -22.14 -5.21
C ALA A 129 -8.81 -23.37 -4.72
N GLN A 130 -8.68 -23.67 -3.43
CA GLN A 130 -9.38 -24.80 -2.78
C GLN A 130 -10.46 -24.28 -1.83
N TYR A 131 -11.45 -25.12 -1.51
CA TYR A 131 -12.53 -24.74 -0.60
C TYR A 131 -12.05 -24.70 0.85
N LEU A 132 -12.44 -23.66 1.58
CA LEU A 132 -12.17 -23.48 3.00
C LEU A 132 -13.22 -24.22 3.84
N ASP A 133 -12.80 -25.01 4.82
CA ASP A 133 -13.67 -25.41 5.92
C ASP A 133 -14.00 -24.17 6.75
N GLU A 134 -15.23 -23.66 6.58
CA GLU A 134 -15.70 -22.42 7.20
C GLU A 134 -15.66 -22.47 8.74
N THR A 135 -15.53 -23.64 9.38
CA THR A 135 -15.29 -23.73 10.83
C THR A 135 -13.95 -23.15 11.27
N ALA A 136 -13.00 -22.98 10.34
CA ALA A 136 -11.74 -22.28 10.58
C ALA A 136 -11.90 -20.74 10.63
N LEU A 137 -13.01 -20.20 10.10
CA LEU A 137 -13.34 -18.78 10.22
C LEU A 137 -13.84 -18.49 11.63
N LYS A 138 -12.93 -18.05 12.51
CA LYS A 138 -13.35 -17.27 13.68
C LYS A 138 -14.16 -16.07 13.18
N ARG A 139 -15.31 -15.77 13.81
CA ARG A 139 -16.09 -14.56 13.53
C ARG A 139 -15.15 -13.35 13.54
N SER A 140 -14.85 -12.81 12.37
CA SER A 140 -13.88 -11.74 12.15
C SER A 140 -14.24 -11.05 10.82
N PRO A 141 -13.84 -9.77 10.65
CA PRO A 141 -14.59 -8.85 9.80
C PRO A 141 -14.47 -9.09 8.29
N ASP A 142 -15.20 -8.26 7.53
CA ASP A 142 -15.12 -8.15 6.07
C ASP A 142 -13.71 -7.81 5.54
N ASP A 143 -12.74 -7.53 6.42
CA ASP A 143 -11.34 -7.32 6.09
C ASP A 143 -10.59 -8.62 5.75
N GLU A 144 -11.10 -9.80 6.12
CA GLU A 144 -10.46 -11.09 5.77
C GLU A 144 -10.70 -11.52 4.32
N TYR A 145 -11.83 -11.11 3.73
CA TYR A 145 -12.13 -11.40 2.33
C TYR A 145 -11.36 -10.49 1.38
N MET A 146 -10.90 -11.08 0.27
CA MET A 146 -10.25 -10.35 -0.82
C MET A 146 -11.26 -9.50 -1.59
N GLN A 147 -10.82 -8.34 -2.05
CA GLN A 147 -11.62 -7.34 -2.77
C GLN A 147 -10.93 -6.95 -4.08
N ASP A 148 -11.73 -6.55 -5.08
CA ASP A 148 -11.24 -6.10 -6.38
C ASP A 148 -10.16 -5.01 -6.25
N GLY A 149 -9.02 -5.23 -6.92
CA GLY A 149 -7.87 -4.33 -6.84
C GLY A 149 -6.90 -4.60 -5.68
N ASP A 150 -7.15 -5.61 -4.83
CA ASP A 150 -6.19 -6.05 -3.81
C ASP A 150 -4.85 -6.46 -4.47
N THR A 151 -3.76 -5.85 -4.01
CA THR A 151 -2.41 -6.28 -4.39
C THR A 151 -2.01 -7.48 -3.51
N VAL A 152 -1.63 -8.58 -4.14
CA VAL A 152 -1.25 -9.83 -3.45
C VAL A 152 0.25 -10.08 -3.58
N ILE A 153 0.88 -10.53 -2.50
CA ILE A 153 2.32 -10.85 -2.47
C ILE A 153 2.54 -12.22 -1.86
N ASN A 154 3.15 -13.11 -2.65
CA ASN A 154 3.60 -14.41 -2.17
C ASN A 154 4.73 -14.20 -1.16
N SER A 155 4.47 -14.53 0.10
CA SER A 155 5.35 -14.27 1.23
C SER A 155 6.35 -15.39 1.49
N THR A 156 6.18 -16.56 0.85
CA THR A 156 7.07 -17.73 1.01
C THR A 156 7.26 -18.50 -0.30
N GLY A 157 8.13 -19.51 -0.26
CA GLY A 157 8.22 -20.57 -1.26
C GLY A 157 9.29 -20.36 -2.32
N THR A 158 9.95 -21.46 -2.70
CA THR A 158 11.09 -21.46 -3.62
C THR A 158 10.64 -21.10 -5.04
N GLY A 159 11.14 -19.98 -5.57
CA GLY A 159 10.72 -19.46 -6.89
C GLY A 159 9.35 -18.77 -6.90
N THR A 160 8.69 -18.64 -5.75
CA THR A 160 7.38 -17.95 -5.59
C THR A 160 7.45 -16.74 -4.67
N LEU A 161 8.36 -16.72 -3.69
CA LEU A 161 8.54 -15.60 -2.74
C LEU A 161 8.74 -14.26 -3.46
N GLY A 162 8.12 -13.21 -2.95
CA GLY A 162 8.23 -11.83 -3.45
C GLY A 162 7.34 -11.53 -4.66
N ARG A 163 6.77 -12.55 -5.31
CA ARG A 163 5.92 -12.40 -6.50
C ARG A 163 4.68 -11.53 -6.21
N VAL A 164 4.50 -10.49 -7.01
CA VAL A 164 3.40 -9.52 -6.88
C VAL A 164 2.33 -9.78 -7.93
N GLY A 165 1.06 -9.79 -7.52
CA GLY A 165 -0.11 -9.83 -8.38
C GLY A 165 -1.16 -8.80 -7.95
N ILE A 166 -2.23 -8.68 -8.73
CA ILE A 166 -3.42 -7.89 -8.40
C ILE A 166 -4.64 -8.77 -8.63
N TYR A 167 -5.44 -8.98 -7.58
CA TYR A 167 -6.67 -9.75 -7.68
C TYR A 167 -7.78 -8.91 -8.30
N ARG A 168 -8.49 -9.48 -9.27
CA ARG A 168 -9.70 -8.90 -9.85
C ARG A 168 -10.87 -9.84 -9.68
N ASN A 169 -12.07 -9.27 -9.51
CA ASN A 169 -13.31 -10.04 -9.51
C ASN A 169 -13.53 -10.82 -10.81
N THR A 170 -12.96 -10.35 -11.93
CA THR A 170 -12.95 -11.07 -13.22
C THR A 170 -12.20 -12.39 -13.19
N ASP A 171 -11.22 -12.54 -12.29
CA ASP A 171 -10.43 -13.77 -12.15
C ASP A 171 -11.24 -14.84 -11.38
N ASN A 172 -12.25 -14.42 -10.61
CA ASN A 172 -13.10 -15.28 -9.79
C ASN A 172 -14.34 -15.78 -10.55
N THR A 173 -14.11 -16.70 -11.48
CA THR A 173 -15.16 -17.32 -12.32
C THR A 173 -16.25 -18.06 -11.54
N LYS A 174 -16.01 -18.41 -10.26
CA LYS A 174 -17.00 -19.06 -9.39
C LYS A 174 -17.91 -18.07 -8.65
N GLY A 175 -17.54 -16.79 -8.56
CA GLY A 175 -18.30 -15.77 -7.81
C GLY A 175 -18.36 -15.99 -6.30
N LEU A 176 -17.50 -16.85 -5.74
CA LEU A 176 -17.47 -17.18 -4.31
C LEU A 176 -16.56 -16.24 -3.53
N SER A 177 -16.82 -16.04 -2.24
CA SER A 177 -15.94 -15.28 -1.35
C SER A 177 -14.55 -15.92 -1.28
N ILE A 178 -13.49 -15.11 -1.20
CA ILE A 178 -12.10 -15.61 -1.19
C ILE A 178 -11.34 -15.04 0.01
N VAL A 179 -10.58 -15.88 0.73
CA VAL A 179 -9.63 -15.46 1.78
C VAL A 179 -8.20 -15.86 1.41
N PRO A 180 -7.16 -15.08 1.81
CA PRO A 180 -5.76 -15.45 1.59
C PRO A 180 -5.27 -16.55 2.53
N ASP A 181 -4.34 -17.40 2.05
CA ASP A 181 -3.62 -18.37 2.88
C ASP A 181 -2.49 -17.73 3.73
N SER A 182 -1.89 -18.51 4.64
CA SER A 182 -0.75 -18.09 5.47
C SER A 182 0.53 -17.73 4.72
N HIS A 183 0.58 -17.98 3.40
CA HIS A 183 1.71 -17.73 2.52
C HIS A 183 1.49 -16.51 1.60
N VAL A 184 0.33 -15.86 1.65
CA VAL A 184 0.00 -14.68 0.86
C VAL A 184 -0.29 -13.48 1.77
N THR A 185 0.39 -12.35 1.51
CA THR A 185 0.08 -11.04 2.09
C THR A 185 -0.85 -10.27 1.16
N VAL A 186 -1.87 -9.62 1.72
CA VAL A 186 -2.81 -8.77 0.98
C VAL A 186 -2.62 -7.30 1.37
N ILE A 187 -2.52 -6.44 0.36
CA ILE A 187 -2.36 -4.99 0.47
C ILE A 187 -3.57 -4.34 -0.22
N ARG A 188 -4.34 -3.54 0.54
CA ARG A 188 -5.53 -2.83 0.07
C ARG A 188 -5.37 -1.34 0.27
N SER A 189 -5.30 -0.58 -0.82
CA SER A 189 -5.05 0.87 -0.76
C SER A 189 -6.24 1.67 -0.23
N PHE A 190 -5.99 2.85 0.33
CA PHE A 190 -7.02 3.88 0.51
C PHE A 190 -7.59 4.32 -0.84
N SER A 191 -8.85 4.75 -0.87
CA SER A 191 -9.53 5.24 -2.09
C SER A 191 -8.88 6.48 -2.73
N CYS A 192 -8.05 7.22 -2.00
CA CYS A 192 -7.21 8.31 -2.51
C CYS A 192 -5.93 7.82 -3.23
N ILE A 193 -5.65 6.52 -3.20
CA ILE A 193 -4.54 5.86 -3.89
C ILE A 193 -5.13 4.84 -4.86
N ASN A 194 -4.89 5.06 -6.16
CA ASN A 194 -5.33 4.14 -7.21
C ASN A 194 -4.66 2.77 -7.01
N SER A 195 -5.48 1.71 -6.90
CA SER A 195 -5.03 0.35 -6.62
C SER A 195 -4.14 -0.23 -7.73
N HIS A 196 -4.43 0.10 -9.00
CA HIS A 196 -3.60 -0.30 -10.13
C HIS A 196 -2.23 0.40 -10.13
N TYR A 197 -2.17 1.67 -9.73
CA TYR A 197 -0.91 2.40 -9.52
C TYR A 197 -0.09 1.74 -8.42
N LEU A 198 -0.70 1.41 -7.27
CA LEU A 198 -0.01 0.73 -6.18
C LEU A 198 0.50 -0.65 -6.62
N TYR A 199 -0.35 -1.45 -7.28
CA TYR A 199 0.06 -2.72 -7.89
C TYR A 199 1.25 -2.53 -8.84
N ALA A 200 1.19 -1.57 -9.77
CA ALA A 200 2.26 -1.32 -10.74
C ALA A 200 3.58 -0.91 -10.05
N PHE A 201 3.51 -0.06 -9.02
CA PHE A 201 4.68 0.30 -8.21
C PHE A 201 5.27 -0.94 -7.53
N MET A 202 4.45 -1.73 -6.82
CA MET A 202 4.91 -2.95 -6.15
C MET A 202 5.47 -3.96 -7.15
N LYS A 203 4.85 -4.09 -8.33
CA LYS A 203 5.27 -4.98 -9.41
C LYS A 203 6.62 -4.60 -9.99
N ALA A 204 6.88 -3.31 -10.19
CA ALA A 204 8.20 -2.82 -10.61
C ALA A 204 9.31 -3.15 -9.58
N HIS A 205 8.95 -3.25 -8.30
CA HIS A 205 9.86 -3.62 -7.21
C HIS A 205 9.88 -5.13 -6.89
N GLN A 206 9.19 -5.98 -7.65
CA GLN A 206 9.11 -7.43 -7.39
C GLN A 206 10.51 -8.07 -7.24
N SER A 207 11.47 -7.73 -8.10
CA SER A 207 12.83 -8.29 -8.06
C SER A 207 13.64 -7.88 -6.81
N VAL A 208 13.20 -6.83 -6.09
CA VAL A 208 13.72 -6.46 -4.78
C VAL A 208 13.04 -7.30 -3.70
N LEU A 209 11.72 -7.48 -3.76
CA LEU A 209 10.95 -8.30 -2.83
C LEU A 209 11.39 -9.77 -2.86
N GLU A 210 11.66 -10.33 -4.05
CA GLU A 210 12.25 -11.66 -4.26
C GLU A 210 13.59 -11.85 -3.54
N LYS A 211 14.38 -10.77 -3.38
CA LYS A 211 15.69 -10.78 -2.71
C LYS A 211 15.61 -10.51 -1.21
N LYS A 212 14.54 -9.86 -0.74
CA LYS A 212 14.27 -9.55 0.68
C LYS A 212 13.73 -10.76 1.49
N GLY A 213 13.69 -11.95 0.92
CA GLY A 213 13.35 -13.19 1.64
C GLY A 213 14.43 -13.61 2.63
N GLU A 214 14.10 -13.59 3.92
CA GLU A 214 14.98 -13.95 5.04
C GLU A 214 14.76 -15.41 5.47
N GLY A 215 15.83 -16.10 5.88
CA GLY A 215 15.77 -17.48 6.38
C GLY A 215 16.76 -18.43 5.69
N SER A 216 16.71 -19.71 6.07
CA SER A 216 17.53 -20.75 5.43
C SER A 216 17.05 -21.05 4.01
N THR A 217 17.86 -21.71 3.17
CA THR A 217 17.59 -21.92 1.74
C THR A 217 16.20 -22.48 1.41
N ASN A 218 15.63 -23.31 2.29
CA ASN A 218 14.31 -23.92 2.13
C ASN A 218 13.21 -23.30 3.02
N GLN A 219 13.53 -22.25 3.78
CA GLN A 219 12.62 -21.56 4.71
C GLN A 219 12.77 -20.04 4.59
N LYS A 220 12.92 -19.53 3.36
CA LYS A 220 12.89 -18.09 3.12
C LYS A 220 11.46 -17.57 3.19
N GLU A 221 11.29 -16.50 3.96
CA GLU A 221 10.03 -15.75 4.10
C GLU A 221 10.25 -14.25 3.92
N LEU A 222 9.29 -13.59 3.28
CA LEU A 222 9.15 -12.14 3.31
C LEU A 222 8.25 -11.77 4.51
N LYS A 223 8.80 -10.99 5.45
CA LYS A 223 8.07 -10.56 6.65
C LYS A 223 7.10 -9.42 6.32
N PRO A 224 5.90 -9.36 6.94
CA PRO A 224 4.99 -8.22 6.75
C PRO A 224 5.61 -6.87 7.12
N LEU A 225 6.50 -6.81 8.13
CA LEU A 225 7.20 -5.59 8.51
C LEU A 225 8.02 -4.99 7.35
N THR A 226 8.74 -5.85 6.62
CA THR A 226 9.51 -5.50 5.42
C THR A 226 8.67 -4.86 4.32
N LEU A 227 7.37 -5.17 4.27
CA LEU A 227 6.40 -4.51 3.41
C LEU A 227 5.90 -3.21 4.03
N LYS A 228 5.48 -3.21 5.31
CA LYS A 228 4.98 -2.02 6.04
C LYS A 228 5.95 -0.82 5.93
N GLU A 229 7.23 -1.07 6.16
CA GLU A 229 8.31 -0.05 6.16
C GLU A 229 8.74 0.41 4.75
N MET A 230 8.28 -0.25 3.68
CA MET A 230 8.71 0.05 2.32
C MET A 230 8.26 1.46 1.89
N LEU A 231 9.21 2.27 1.43
CA LEU A 231 8.92 3.58 0.85
C LEU A 231 8.29 3.45 -0.54
N ILE A 232 7.13 4.07 -0.70
CA ILE A 232 6.36 4.18 -1.94
C ILE A 232 6.34 5.65 -2.36
N ALA A 233 6.62 5.94 -3.64
CA ALA A 233 6.46 7.28 -4.17
C ALA A 233 4.99 7.48 -4.56
N ILE A 234 4.34 8.53 -4.05
CA ILE A 234 2.92 8.79 -4.28
C ILE A 234 2.75 10.06 -5.12
N PRO A 235 2.33 9.96 -6.39
CA PRO A 235 1.92 11.08 -7.22
C PRO A 235 0.56 11.65 -6.75
N PRO A 236 0.17 12.85 -7.21
CA PRO A 236 -1.22 13.31 -7.16
C PRO A 236 -2.16 12.30 -7.84
N LEU A 237 -3.39 12.14 -7.35
CA LEU A 237 -4.32 11.10 -7.85
C LEU A 237 -4.63 11.20 -9.36
N SER A 238 -4.63 12.40 -9.94
CA SER A 238 -4.75 12.61 -11.39
C SER A 238 -3.58 12.00 -12.16
N GLU A 239 -2.37 12.12 -11.61
CA GLU A 239 -1.13 11.60 -12.18
C GLU A 239 -1.03 10.09 -12.00
N GLN A 240 -1.46 9.54 -10.86
CA GLN A 240 -1.60 8.08 -10.66
C GLN A 240 -2.48 7.45 -11.75
N LYS A 241 -3.65 8.04 -12.03
CA LYS A 241 -4.56 7.60 -13.11
C LYS A 241 -3.94 7.74 -14.50
N ARG A 242 -3.12 8.78 -14.72
CA ARG A 242 -2.40 8.98 -16.00
C ARG A 242 -1.34 7.90 -16.22
N ILE A 243 -0.60 7.54 -15.17
CA ILE A 243 0.40 6.47 -15.17
C ILE A 243 -0.26 5.11 -15.43
N ASP A 244 -1.31 4.76 -14.69
CA ASP A 244 -2.10 3.54 -14.90
C ASP A 244 -2.60 3.42 -16.35
N LYS A 245 -3.21 4.49 -16.89
CA LYS A 245 -3.62 4.52 -18.31
C LYS A 245 -2.45 4.27 -19.28
N SER A 246 -1.29 4.90 -19.05
CA SER A 246 -0.11 4.69 -19.89
C SER A 246 0.42 3.24 -19.83
N ILE A 247 0.40 2.63 -18.65
CA ILE A 247 0.80 1.23 -18.45
C ILE A 247 -0.17 0.29 -19.18
N ASN A 248 -1.48 0.48 -19.02
CA ASN A 248 -2.49 -0.37 -19.67
C ASN A 248 -2.42 -0.27 -21.20
N ILE A 249 -2.16 0.92 -21.77
CA ILE A 249 -1.91 1.08 -23.22
C ILE A 249 -0.68 0.27 -23.65
N ALA A 250 0.45 0.38 -22.93
CA ALA A 250 1.66 -0.37 -23.26
C ALA A 250 1.44 -1.89 -23.19
N LEU A 251 0.76 -2.38 -22.14
CA LEU A 251 0.40 -3.79 -21.99
C LEU A 251 -0.53 -4.28 -23.11
N SER A 252 -1.51 -3.48 -23.55
CA SER A 252 -2.37 -3.84 -24.68
C SER A 252 -1.60 -3.97 -26.00
N HIS A 253 -0.58 -3.14 -26.22
CA HIS A 253 0.28 -3.27 -27.40
C HIS A 253 1.14 -4.53 -27.33
N PHE A 254 1.66 -4.89 -26.15
CA PHE A 254 2.39 -6.15 -25.98
C PHE A 254 1.50 -7.37 -26.23
N ALA A 255 0.25 -7.39 -25.74
CA ALA A 255 -0.69 -8.49 -26.00
C ALA A 255 -0.94 -8.69 -27.50
N VAL A 256 -1.17 -7.61 -28.27
CA VAL A 256 -1.34 -7.69 -29.73
C VAL A 256 -0.08 -8.21 -30.43
N ILE A 257 1.11 -7.84 -29.95
CA ILE A 257 2.38 -8.36 -30.50
C ILE A 257 2.53 -9.85 -30.17
N GLU A 258 2.24 -10.28 -28.95
CA GLU A 258 2.29 -11.69 -28.54
C GLU A 258 1.29 -12.54 -29.33
N GLU A 259 0.07 -12.05 -29.59
CA GLU A 259 -0.90 -12.71 -30.48
C GLU A 259 -0.39 -12.83 -31.91
N SER A 260 0.32 -11.82 -32.44
CA SER A 260 0.87 -11.83 -33.80
C SER A 260 2.09 -12.76 -34.02
N LEU A 261 2.63 -13.32 -32.94
CA LEU A 261 3.82 -14.19 -32.95
C LEU A 261 3.47 -15.68 -32.78
N ASN A 262 2.20 -16.03 -32.57
CA ASN A 262 1.69 -17.39 -32.40
C ASN A 262 0.84 -17.85 -33.60
#